data_AF-A0A352UN98-F1
#
_entry.id   AF-A0A352UN98-F1
#
_cell.length_a   1.000
_cell.length_b   1.000
_cell.length_c   1.000
_cell.angle_alpha   90.00
_cell.angle_beta   90.00
_cell.angle_gamma   90.00
#
_symmetry.space_group_name_H-M   'P 1'
#
loop_
_entity.id
_entity.type
_entity.pdbx_description
1 polymer ?
#
loop_
_entity_poly.entity_id
_entity_poly.type
_entity_poly.pdbx_seq_one_letter_code
_entity_poly.pdbx_strand_id
1 'polypeptide(L)'
;TRENENKKRIEQNLSEEKKRLEGLEVSISDMEALKASLGSLDAELKTLHVQIDDANAWVEKEKQLPVAAERKATAQRRLVEIQTETSDAEKRLSDLRADYNAAMGDAFGKDELEAQLKDAAATVAEKQGLISSIHTKLGGLEERLEQINRKKEEIRDLQDEVNTFSHKAAVYETLKAAFSQDGIPHNIIRSMLPMLTTTANTILG
;
A
#
# COMPACT_ATOMS: atom_id res chain seq x y z
N THR A 1 -109.42 96.78 -43.47
CA THR A 1 -109.76 95.38 -43.86
C THR A 1 -108.54 94.57 -44.24
N ARG A 2 -107.64 95.07 -45.12
CA ARG A 2 -106.40 94.35 -45.53
C ARG A 2 -105.31 94.28 -44.45
N GLU A 3 -105.20 95.30 -43.59
CA GLU A 3 -104.24 95.31 -42.46
C GLU A 3 -104.55 94.29 -41.37
N ASN A 4 -105.83 94.05 -41.05
CA ASN A 4 -106.22 93.07 -40.04
C ASN A 4 -105.93 91.63 -40.48
N GLU A 5 -106.10 91.32 -41.76
CA GLU A 5 -105.75 90.00 -42.32
C GLU A 5 -104.23 89.78 -42.35
N ASN A 6 -103.45 90.80 -42.70
CA ASN A 6 -101.99 90.74 -42.63
C ASN A 6 -101.49 90.57 -41.19
N LYS A 7 -102.07 91.30 -40.23
CA LYS A 7 -101.76 91.16 -38.80
C LYS A 7 -102.03 89.74 -38.31
N LYS A 8 -103.18 89.16 -38.66
CA LYS A 8 -103.54 87.78 -38.30
C LYS A 8 -102.60 86.73 -38.92
N ARG A 9 -102.17 86.92 -40.18
CA ARG A 9 -101.17 86.04 -40.82
C ARG A 9 -99.80 86.14 -40.15
N ILE A 10 -99.39 87.33 -39.76
CA ILE A 10 -98.12 87.54 -39.03
C ILE A 10 -98.20 86.90 -37.63
N GLU A 11 -99.32 87.04 -36.91
CA GLU A 11 -99.53 86.40 -35.60
C GLU A 11 -99.53 84.86 -35.71
N GLN A 12 -100.15 84.31 -36.76
CA GLN A 12 -100.15 82.87 -37.02
C GLN A 12 -98.73 82.36 -37.34
N ASN A 13 -98.02 83.02 -38.27
CA ASN A 13 -96.65 82.68 -38.61
C ASN A 13 -95.72 82.79 -37.38
N LEU A 14 -95.90 83.81 -36.54
CA LEU A 14 -95.13 83.98 -35.31
C LEU A 14 -95.42 82.84 -34.31
N SER A 15 -96.66 82.37 -34.22
CA SER A 15 -97.01 81.22 -33.38
C SER A 15 -96.43 79.91 -33.91
N GLU A 16 -96.42 79.72 -35.23
CA GLU A 16 -95.85 78.52 -35.87
C GLU A 16 -94.32 78.50 -35.72
N GLU A 17 -93.65 79.64 -35.93
CA GLU A 17 -92.21 79.79 -35.72
C GLU A 17 -91.84 79.63 -34.23
N LYS A 18 -92.66 80.10 -33.29
CA LYS A 18 -92.45 79.83 -31.85
C LYS A 18 -92.50 78.35 -31.51
N LYS A 19 -93.52 77.63 -32.00
CA LYS A 19 -93.61 76.16 -31.80
C LYS A 19 -92.42 75.43 -32.42
N ARG A 20 -91.96 75.89 -33.58
CA ARG A 20 -90.77 75.35 -34.24
C ARG A 20 -89.51 75.61 -33.42
N LEU A 21 -89.38 76.79 -32.84
CA LEU A 21 -88.27 77.15 -31.97
C LEU A 21 -88.26 76.31 -30.69
N GLU A 22 -89.41 76.15 -30.02
CA GLU A 22 -89.58 75.26 -28.88
C GLU A 22 -89.19 73.80 -29.22
N GLY A 23 -89.60 73.30 -30.40
CA GLY A 23 -89.22 71.96 -30.87
C GLY A 23 -87.72 71.81 -31.15
N LEU A 24 -87.08 72.86 -31.68
CA LEU A 24 -85.63 72.89 -31.89
C LEU A 24 -84.87 72.96 -30.55
N GLU A 25 -85.37 73.70 -29.57
CA GLU A 25 -84.77 73.77 -28.22
C GLU A 25 -84.78 72.39 -27.53
N VAL A 26 -85.89 71.66 -27.61
CA VAL A 26 -85.95 70.27 -27.10
C VAL A 26 -84.97 69.37 -27.84
N SER A 27 -84.91 69.47 -29.18
CA SER A 27 -83.95 68.67 -29.97
C SER A 27 -82.49 69.00 -29.66
N ILE A 28 -82.16 70.26 -29.38
CA ILE A 28 -80.83 70.68 -28.93
C ILE A 28 -80.52 70.07 -27.56
N SER A 29 -81.48 70.11 -26.62
CA SER A 29 -81.31 69.51 -25.30
C SER A 29 -81.07 67.99 -25.38
N ASP A 30 -81.81 67.29 -26.23
CA ASP A 30 -81.63 65.85 -26.48
C ASP A 30 -80.24 65.56 -27.10
N MET A 31 -79.80 66.37 -28.06
CA MET A 31 -78.47 66.25 -28.66
C MET A 31 -77.34 66.52 -27.66
N GLU A 32 -77.53 67.47 -26.75
CA GLU A 32 -76.58 67.74 -25.66
C GLU A 32 -76.50 66.58 -24.66
N ALA A 33 -77.63 65.98 -24.30
CA ALA A 33 -77.67 64.79 -23.45
C ALA A 33 -76.97 63.60 -24.11
N LEU A 34 -77.22 63.38 -25.41
CA LEU A 34 -76.57 62.31 -26.17
C LEU A 34 -75.06 62.54 -26.29
N LYS A 35 -74.63 63.79 -26.51
CA LYS A 35 -73.21 64.16 -26.51
C LYS A 35 -72.54 63.89 -25.16
N ALA A 36 -73.21 64.19 -24.05
CA ALA A 36 -72.70 63.88 -22.71
C ALA A 36 -72.57 62.36 -22.50
N SER A 37 -73.56 61.58 -22.93
CA SER A 37 -73.52 60.12 -22.86
C SER A 37 -72.43 59.50 -23.74
N LEU A 38 -72.17 60.06 -24.93
CA LEU A 38 -71.04 59.64 -25.76
C LEU A 38 -69.70 59.94 -25.08
N GLY A 39 -69.60 61.10 -24.41
CA GLY A 39 -68.41 61.47 -23.64
C GLY A 39 -68.13 60.53 -22.48
N SER A 40 -69.16 60.07 -21.74
CA SER A 40 -68.98 59.10 -20.67
C SER A 40 -68.58 57.72 -21.21
N LEU A 41 -69.20 57.28 -22.31
CA LEU A 41 -68.86 55.99 -22.94
C LEU A 41 -67.42 55.98 -23.48
N ASP A 42 -66.94 57.09 -24.05
CA ASP A 42 -65.53 57.22 -24.49
C ASP A 42 -64.55 57.13 -23.31
N ALA A 43 -64.89 57.73 -22.16
CA ALA A 43 -64.09 57.61 -20.95
C ALA A 43 -64.04 56.17 -20.43
N GLU A 44 -65.19 55.48 -20.40
CA GLU A 44 -65.28 54.07 -20.00
C GLU A 44 -64.48 53.15 -20.95
N LEU A 45 -64.57 53.38 -22.27
CA LEU A 45 -63.79 52.63 -23.26
C LEU A 45 -62.29 52.80 -23.06
N LYS A 46 -61.83 54.03 -22.77
CA LYS A 46 -60.41 54.29 -22.44
C LYS A 46 -59.98 53.54 -21.20
N THR A 47 -60.80 53.53 -20.14
CA THR A 47 -60.50 52.77 -18.92
C THR A 47 -60.46 51.27 -19.18
N LEU A 48 -61.42 50.73 -19.93
CA LEU A 48 -61.44 49.32 -20.31
C LEU A 48 -60.22 48.93 -21.14
N HIS A 49 -59.75 49.80 -22.03
CA HIS A 49 -58.55 49.53 -22.82
C HIS A 49 -57.31 49.37 -21.93
N VAL A 50 -57.13 50.27 -20.96
CA VAL A 50 -56.03 50.19 -19.98
C VAL A 50 -56.13 48.89 -19.17
N GLN A 51 -57.33 48.52 -18.72
CA GLN A 51 -57.54 47.27 -17.98
C GLN A 51 -57.24 46.01 -18.82
N ILE A 52 -57.55 46.04 -20.11
CA ILE A 52 -57.23 44.96 -21.05
C ILE A 52 -55.71 44.84 -21.23
N ASP A 53 -55.02 45.96 -21.38
CA ASP A 53 -53.56 45.98 -21.50
C ASP A 53 -52.88 45.42 -20.24
N ASP A 54 -53.36 45.81 -19.05
CA ASP A 54 -52.88 45.27 -17.78
C ASP A 54 -53.16 43.76 -17.65
N ALA A 55 -54.32 43.30 -18.12
CA ALA A 55 -54.68 41.87 -18.12
C ALA A 55 -53.84 41.05 -19.10
N ASN A 56 -53.50 41.60 -20.27
CA ASN A 56 -52.65 40.94 -21.27
C ASN A 56 -51.27 40.57 -20.70
N ALA A 57 -50.72 41.38 -19.79
CA ALA A 57 -49.45 41.07 -19.11
C ALA A 57 -49.53 39.77 -18.27
N TRP A 58 -50.71 39.43 -17.74
CA TRP A 58 -50.93 38.18 -16.99
C TRP A 58 -51.08 36.98 -17.92
N VAL A 59 -51.74 37.16 -19.07
CA VAL A 59 -51.85 36.12 -20.10
C VAL A 59 -50.47 35.73 -20.63
N GLU A 60 -49.59 36.71 -20.86
CA GLU A 60 -48.21 36.42 -21.28
C GLU A 60 -47.39 35.70 -20.19
N LYS A 61 -47.62 35.99 -18.91
CA LYS A 61 -46.99 35.25 -17.81
C LYS A 61 -47.53 33.82 -17.70
N GLU A 62 -48.82 33.62 -17.89
CA GLU A 62 -49.43 32.28 -17.88
C GLU A 62 -48.84 31.39 -18.98
N LYS A 63 -48.65 31.94 -20.19
CA LYS A 63 -47.98 31.22 -21.30
C LYS A 63 -46.57 30.75 -20.97
N GLN A 64 -45.88 31.38 -20.01
CA GLN A 64 -44.54 30.97 -19.57
C GLN A 64 -44.54 29.87 -18.51
N LEU A 65 -45.67 29.60 -17.83
CA LEU A 65 -45.76 28.59 -16.77
C LEU A 65 -45.38 27.18 -17.25
N PRO A 66 -45.81 26.70 -18.44
CA PRO A 66 -45.41 25.38 -18.93
C PRO A 66 -43.89 25.25 -19.09
N VAL A 67 -43.24 26.29 -19.63
CA VAL A 67 -41.77 26.33 -19.82
C VAL A 67 -41.05 26.31 -18.47
N ALA A 68 -41.54 27.06 -17.48
CA ALA A 68 -40.98 27.06 -16.13
C ALA A 68 -41.15 25.69 -15.45
N ALA A 69 -42.31 25.05 -15.61
CA ALA A 69 -42.59 23.72 -15.08
C ALA A 69 -41.68 22.65 -15.70
N GLU A 70 -41.49 22.69 -17.03
CA GLU A 70 -40.61 21.77 -17.74
C GLU A 70 -39.14 21.95 -17.34
N ARG A 71 -38.68 23.20 -17.20
CA ARG A 71 -37.32 23.50 -16.71
C ARG A 71 -37.12 22.98 -15.29
N LYS A 72 -38.10 23.16 -14.40
CA LYS A 72 -38.08 22.61 -13.04
C LYS A 72 -38.00 21.07 -13.06
N ALA A 73 -38.83 20.41 -13.86
CA ALA A 73 -38.83 18.96 -13.98
C ALA A 73 -37.48 18.44 -14.51
N THR A 74 -36.89 19.12 -15.49
CA THR A 74 -35.58 18.79 -16.04
C THR A 74 -34.47 18.95 -15.00
N ALA A 75 -34.47 20.06 -14.26
CA ALA A 75 -33.50 20.30 -13.18
C ALA A 75 -33.63 19.26 -12.05
N GLN A 76 -34.86 18.86 -11.70
CA GLN A 76 -35.11 17.81 -10.71
C GLN A 76 -34.57 16.45 -11.17
N ARG A 77 -34.78 16.06 -12.43
CA ARG A 77 -34.19 14.84 -12.98
C ARG A 77 -32.67 14.88 -12.94
N ARG A 78 -32.06 16.00 -13.35
CA ARG A 78 -30.60 16.15 -13.31
C ARG A 78 -30.04 16.09 -11.89
N LEU A 79 -30.76 16.62 -10.91
CA LEU A 79 -30.37 16.53 -9.50
C LEU A 79 -30.34 15.08 -9.01
N VAL A 80 -31.34 14.27 -9.37
CA VAL A 80 -31.37 12.84 -9.04
C VAL A 80 -30.21 12.10 -9.71
N GLU A 81 -29.94 12.37 -11.00
CA GLU A 81 -28.79 11.79 -11.71
C GLU A 81 -27.47 12.10 -10.99
N ILE A 82 -27.23 13.37 -10.64
CA ILE A 82 -26.01 13.80 -9.93
C ILE A 82 -25.92 13.13 -8.56
N GLN A 83 -27.03 12.98 -7.84
CA GLN A 83 -27.05 12.27 -6.55
C GLN A 83 -26.66 10.80 -6.72
N THR A 84 -27.15 10.13 -7.76
CA THR A 84 -26.75 8.74 -8.07
C THR A 84 -25.28 8.64 -8.47
N GLU A 85 -24.80 9.53 -9.34
CA GLU A 85 -23.38 9.59 -9.76
C GLU A 85 -22.45 9.81 -8.55
N THR A 86 -22.86 10.66 -7.61
CA THR A 86 -22.10 10.94 -6.38
C THR A 86 -22.03 9.71 -5.48
N SER A 87 -23.16 9.03 -5.26
CA SER A 87 -23.20 7.82 -4.45
C SER A 87 -22.34 6.70 -5.05
N ASP A 88 -22.39 6.51 -6.37
CA ASP A 88 -21.55 5.54 -7.07
C ASP A 88 -20.06 5.90 -6.96
N ALA A 89 -19.70 7.18 -7.06
CA ALA A 89 -18.33 7.64 -6.90
C ALA A 89 -17.81 7.43 -5.46
N GLU A 90 -18.63 7.71 -4.45
CA GLU A 90 -18.30 7.46 -3.04
C GLU A 90 -18.06 5.96 -2.78
N LYS A 91 -18.90 5.10 -3.35
CA LYS A 91 -18.73 3.65 -3.25
C LYS A 91 -17.41 3.19 -3.88
N ARG A 92 -17.11 3.62 -5.11
CA ARG A 92 -15.84 3.30 -5.80
C ARG A 92 -14.64 3.79 -5.01
N LEU A 93 -14.73 4.96 -4.38
CA LEU A 93 -13.65 5.52 -3.57
C LEU A 93 -13.45 4.72 -2.26
N SER A 94 -14.53 4.24 -1.66
CA SER A 94 -14.46 3.33 -0.51
C SER A 94 -13.80 2.00 -0.90
N ASP A 95 -14.22 1.39 -2.00
CA ASP A 95 -13.68 0.13 -2.50
C ASP A 95 -12.17 0.28 -2.81
N LEU A 96 -11.78 1.35 -3.52
CA LEU A 96 -10.37 1.63 -3.84
C LEU A 96 -9.51 1.86 -2.58
N ARG A 97 -10.07 2.48 -1.54
CA ARG A 97 -9.38 2.63 -0.25
C ARG A 97 -9.20 1.29 0.45
N ALA A 98 -10.19 0.41 0.39
CA ALA A 98 -10.08 -0.95 0.94
C ALA A 98 -8.98 -1.74 0.22
N ASP A 99 -8.98 -1.70 -1.11
CA ASP A 99 -7.95 -2.35 -1.95
C ASP A 99 -6.56 -1.79 -1.66
N TYR A 100 -6.42 -0.47 -1.55
CA TYR A 100 -5.15 0.19 -1.21
C TYR A 100 -4.63 -0.23 0.17
N ASN A 101 -5.51 -0.28 1.18
CA ASN A 101 -5.13 -0.69 2.53
C ASN A 101 -4.75 -2.17 2.58
N ALA A 102 -5.44 -3.04 1.84
CA ALA A 102 -5.07 -4.45 1.71
C ALA A 102 -3.69 -4.61 1.06
N ALA A 103 -3.45 -3.92 -0.06
CA ALA A 103 -2.17 -3.95 -0.75
C ALA A 103 -1.01 -3.38 0.09
N MET A 104 -1.26 -2.33 0.88
CA MET A 104 -0.28 -1.80 1.83
C MET A 104 -0.02 -2.78 2.98
N GLY A 105 -1.06 -3.43 3.52
CA GLY A 105 -0.90 -4.50 4.52
C GLY A 105 -0.03 -5.64 4.01
N ASP A 106 -0.25 -6.07 2.77
CA ASP A 106 0.56 -7.09 2.11
C ASP A 106 2.01 -6.63 1.86
N ALA A 107 2.20 -5.35 1.51
CA ALA A 107 3.52 -4.77 1.33
C ALA A 107 4.32 -4.69 2.65
N PHE A 108 3.70 -4.25 3.75
CA PHE A 108 4.34 -4.25 5.07
C PHE A 108 4.67 -5.67 5.55
N GLY A 109 3.80 -6.64 5.29
CA GLY A 109 4.08 -8.06 5.58
C GLY A 109 5.27 -8.59 4.77
N LYS A 110 5.46 -8.12 3.54
CA LYS A 110 6.62 -8.47 2.71
C LYS A 110 7.93 -7.86 3.25
N ASP A 111 7.91 -6.60 3.65
CA ASP A 111 9.09 -5.94 4.24
C ASP A 111 9.52 -6.61 5.55
N GLU A 112 8.56 -7.05 6.38
CA GLU A 112 8.83 -7.80 7.61
C GLU A 112 9.40 -9.19 7.31
N LEU A 113 8.84 -9.91 6.32
CA LEU A 113 9.39 -11.20 5.87
C LEU A 113 10.80 -11.05 5.28
N GLU A 114 11.08 -9.96 4.57
CA GLU A 114 12.42 -9.70 4.02
C GLU A 114 13.43 -9.39 5.14
N ALA A 115 13.03 -8.67 6.18
CA ALA A 115 13.85 -8.46 7.37
C ALA A 115 14.14 -9.78 8.12
N GLN A 116 13.13 -10.62 8.32
CA GLN A 116 13.29 -11.94 8.94
C GLN A 116 14.19 -12.86 8.10
N LEU A 117 14.05 -12.83 6.77
CA LEU A 117 14.90 -13.61 5.86
C LEU A 117 16.37 -13.18 5.96
N LYS A 118 16.63 -11.87 6.05
CA LYS A 118 17.98 -11.32 6.21
C LYS A 118 18.62 -11.75 7.53
N ASP A 119 17.86 -11.73 8.62
CA ASP A 119 18.33 -12.15 9.94
C ASP A 119 18.62 -13.67 9.99
N ALA A 120 17.72 -14.47 9.41
CA ALA A 120 17.93 -15.91 9.25
C ALA A 120 19.18 -16.21 8.40
N ALA A 121 19.38 -15.50 7.30
CA ALA A 121 20.56 -15.64 6.45
C ALA A 121 21.85 -15.29 7.19
N ALA A 122 21.84 -14.23 8.02
CA ALA A 122 22.98 -13.86 8.85
C ALA A 122 23.30 -14.95 9.90
N THR A 123 22.27 -15.51 10.52
CA THR A 123 22.41 -16.62 11.48
C THR A 123 23.01 -17.86 10.83
N VAL A 124 22.54 -18.22 9.62
CA VAL A 124 23.09 -19.36 8.86
C VAL A 124 24.57 -19.13 8.53
N ALA A 125 24.94 -17.92 8.08
CA ALA A 125 26.33 -17.59 7.79
C ALA A 125 27.24 -17.69 9.03
N GLU A 126 26.76 -17.23 10.19
CA GLU A 126 27.48 -17.36 11.46
C GLU A 126 27.70 -18.85 11.82
N LYS A 127 26.65 -19.67 11.74
CA LYS A 127 26.76 -21.11 12.03
C LYS A 127 27.68 -21.84 11.05
N GLN A 128 27.66 -21.47 9.77
CA GLN A 128 28.59 -22.02 8.79
C GLN A 128 30.04 -21.66 9.10
N GLY A 129 30.29 -20.45 9.59
CA GLY A 129 31.60 -20.01 10.08
C GLY A 129 32.07 -20.83 11.29
N LEU A 130 31.18 -21.07 12.26
CA LEU A 130 31.45 -21.94 13.42
C LEU A 130 31.78 -23.38 13.00
N ILE A 131 30.99 -23.97 12.11
CA ILE A 131 31.23 -25.32 11.57
C ILE A 131 32.61 -25.39 10.91
N SER A 132 32.95 -24.40 10.08
CA SER A 132 34.26 -24.35 9.41
C SER A 132 35.41 -24.26 10.42
N SER A 133 35.27 -23.45 11.47
CA SER A 133 36.27 -23.35 12.56
C SER A 133 36.45 -24.67 13.30
N ILE A 134 35.33 -25.37 13.61
CA ILE A 134 35.37 -26.68 14.25
C ILE A 134 36.07 -27.69 13.35
N HIS A 135 35.78 -27.70 12.05
CA HIS A 135 36.38 -28.63 11.11
C HIS A 135 37.90 -28.43 11.00
N THR A 136 38.38 -27.18 10.94
CA THR A 136 39.81 -26.87 10.96
C THR A 136 40.48 -27.36 12.24
N LYS A 137 39.86 -27.15 13.41
CA LYS A 137 40.38 -27.64 14.69
C LYS A 137 40.43 -29.17 14.74
N LEU A 138 39.40 -29.83 14.22
CA LEU A 138 39.33 -31.28 14.16
C LEU A 138 40.48 -31.85 13.31
N GLY A 139 40.68 -31.33 12.09
CA GLY A 139 41.79 -31.76 11.23
C GLY A 139 43.17 -31.57 11.89
N GLY A 140 43.37 -30.45 12.58
CA GLY A 140 44.62 -30.23 13.33
C GLY A 140 44.82 -31.19 14.52
N LEU A 141 43.73 -31.64 15.15
CA LEU A 141 43.79 -32.67 16.20
C LEU A 141 44.07 -34.06 15.62
N GLU A 142 43.47 -34.39 14.48
CA GLU A 142 43.74 -35.64 13.75
C GLU A 142 45.20 -35.75 13.33
N GLU A 143 45.79 -34.68 12.78
CA GLU A 143 47.20 -34.64 12.42
C GLU A 143 48.12 -34.87 13.64
N ARG A 144 47.82 -34.22 14.77
CA ARG A 144 48.57 -34.43 16.02
C ARG A 144 48.45 -35.85 16.53
N LEU A 145 47.28 -36.47 16.41
CA LEU A 145 47.06 -37.85 16.82
C LEU A 145 47.90 -38.81 15.96
N GLU A 146 47.96 -38.57 14.65
CA GLU A 146 48.80 -39.34 13.73
C GLU A 146 50.30 -39.17 14.07
N GLN A 147 50.75 -37.95 14.38
CA GLN A 147 52.12 -37.69 14.82
C GLN A 147 52.46 -38.42 16.13
N ILE A 148 51.55 -38.43 17.11
CA ILE A 148 51.73 -39.18 18.37
C ILE A 148 51.86 -40.67 18.09
N ASN A 149 51.04 -41.23 17.19
CA ASN A 149 51.12 -42.65 16.83
C ASN A 149 52.47 -42.99 16.18
N ARG A 150 52.94 -42.16 15.22
CA ARG A 150 54.29 -42.33 14.64
C ARG A 150 55.38 -42.30 15.71
N LYS A 151 55.32 -41.35 16.65
CA LYS A 151 56.29 -41.25 17.74
C LYS A 151 56.24 -42.44 18.70
N LYS A 152 55.06 -43.02 18.95
CA LYS A 152 54.93 -44.25 19.75
C LYS A 152 55.60 -45.44 19.07
N GLU A 153 55.47 -45.55 17.76
CA GLU A 153 56.10 -46.61 16.98
C GLU A 153 57.64 -46.46 17.01
N GLU A 154 58.14 -45.24 16.81
CA GLU A 154 59.57 -44.92 16.94
C GLU A 154 60.13 -45.23 18.34
N ILE A 155 59.37 -44.93 19.40
CA ILE A 155 59.75 -45.30 20.78
C ILE A 155 59.85 -46.81 20.94
N ARG A 156 58.93 -47.57 20.34
CA ARG A 156 58.95 -49.04 20.44
C ARG A 156 60.19 -49.61 19.76
N ASP A 157 60.51 -49.12 18.56
CA ASP A 157 61.69 -49.56 17.83
C ASP A 157 62.98 -49.25 18.60
N LEU A 158 63.09 -48.05 19.19
CA LEU A 158 64.21 -47.68 20.05
C LEU A 158 64.30 -48.54 21.31
N GLN A 159 63.17 -48.91 21.92
CA GLN A 159 63.15 -49.82 23.08
C GLN A 159 63.68 -51.20 22.71
N ASP A 160 63.30 -51.72 21.55
CA ASP A 160 63.81 -53.00 21.05
C ASP A 160 65.33 -52.93 20.81
N GLU A 161 65.83 -51.85 20.21
CA GLU A 161 67.27 -51.62 20.06
C GLU A 161 68.00 -51.59 21.42
N VAL A 162 67.49 -50.81 22.38
CA VAL A 162 68.06 -50.72 23.74
C VAL A 162 68.11 -52.10 24.41
N ASN A 163 67.05 -52.89 24.27
CA ASN A 163 67.00 -54.25 24.82
C ASN A 163 68.07 -55.15 24.18
N THR A 164 68.24 -55.09 22.85
CA THR A 164 69.27 -55.87 22.16
C THR A 164 70.68 -55.45 22.56
N PHE A 165 70.95 -54.15 22.68
CA PHE A 165 72.25 -53.65 23.13
C PHE A 165 72.53 -54.01 24.59
N SER A 166 71.53 -53.92 25.46
CA SER A 166 71.64 -54.31 26.87
C SER A 166 71.97 -55.80 27.01
N HIS A 167 71.31 -56.65 26.23
CA HIS A 167 71.61 -58.08 26.19
C HIS A 167 73.04 -58.34 25.71
N LYS A 168 73.47 -57.71 24.61
CA LYS A 168 74.84 -57.82 24.10
C LYS A 168 75.86 -57.36 25.15
N ALA A 169 75.62 -56.23 25.82
CA ALA A 169 76.49 -55.71 26.87
C ALA A 169 76.62 -56.67 28.05
N ALA A 170 75.52 -57.28 28.51
CA ALA A 170 75.55 -58.28 29.57
C ALA A 170 76.37 -59.53 29.19
N VAL A 171 76.23 -60.00 27.94
CA VAL A 171 77.05 -61.11 27.41
C VAL A 171 78.53 -60.71 27.37
N TYR A 172 78.85 -59.50 26.94
CA TYR A 172 80.23 -59.00 26.93
C TYR A 172 80.83 -58.92 28.34
N GLU A 173 80.12 -58.41 29.33
CA GLU A 173 80.60 -58.39 30.72
C GLU A 173 80.79 -59.81 31.28
N THR A 174 79.90 -60.74 30.95
CA THR A 174 80.05 -62.16 31.32
C THR A 174 81.30 -62.77 30.69
N LEU A 175 81.53 -62.52 29.40
CA LEU A 175 82.71 -62.99 28.69
C LEU A 175 83.99 -62.38 29.28
N LYS A 176 84.00 -61.07 29.52
CA LYS A 176 85.12 -60.36 30.14
C LYS A 176 85.45 -60.91 31.53
N ALA A 177 84.44 -61.22 32.35
CA ALA A 177 84.64 -61.87 33.64
C ALA A 177 85.23 -63.29 33.49
N ALA A 178 84.68 -64.09 32.58
CA ALA A 178 85.15 -65.46 32.32
C ALA A 178 86.59 -65.54 31.80
N PHE A 179 87.09 -64.49 31.12
CA PHE A 179 88.46 -64.38 30.59
C PHE A 179 89.39 -63.50 31.45
N SER A 180 88.97 -63.09 32.64
CA SER A 180 89.80 -62.29 33.55
C SER A 180 90.97 -63.09 34.15
N GLN A 181 91.82 -62.44 34.96
CA GLN A 181 92.93 -63.13 35.66
C GLN A 181 92.48 -64.22 36.63
N ASP A 182 91.24 -64.13 37.12
CA ASP A 182 90.58 -65.18 37.91
C ASP A 182 89.57 -65.98 37.08
N GLY A 183 89.63 -65.83 35.76
CA GLY A 183 88.76 -66.46 34.79
C GLY A 183 89.09 -67.93 34.53
N ILE A 184 88.26 -68.58 33.71
CA ILE A 184 88.33 -70.01 33.41
C ILE A 184 89.71 -70.41 32.86
N PRO A 185 90.29 -69.74 31.83
CA PRO A 185 91.59 -70.14 31.30
C PRO A 185 92.71 -70.06 32.34
N HIS A 186 92.75 -68.97 33.11
CA HIS A 186 93.74 -68.80 34.17
C HIS A 186 93.60 -69.85 35.28
N ASN A 187 92.38 -70.16 35.70
CA ASN A 187 92.13 -71.20 36.72
C ASN A 187 92.47 -72.60 36.23
N ILE A 188 92.18 -72.93 34.96
CA ILE A 188 92.60 -74.20 34.35
C ILE A 188 94.13 -74.30 34.39
N ILE A 189 94.86 -73.27 33.96
CA ILE A 189 96.34 -73.29 33.99
C ILE A 189 96.84 -73.45 35.43
N ARG A 190 96.31 -72.67 36.38
CA ARG A 190 96.74 -72.71 37.80
C ARG A 190 96.49 -74.07 38.46
N SER A 191 95.41 -74.76 38.10
CA SER A 191 95.01 -76.04 38.73
C SER A 191 95.53 -77.28 37.99
N MET A 192 95.47 -77.29 36.66
CA MET A 192 95.80 -78.47 35.85
C MET A 192 97.28 -78.57 35.51
N LEU A 193 97.99 -77.44 35.33
CA LEU A 193 99.42 -77.47 35.00
C LEU A 193 100.25 -78.16 36.11
N PRO A 194 100.04 -77.87 37.41
CA PRO A 194 100.72 -78.61 38.47
C PRO A 194 100.36 -80.09 38.49
N MET A 195 99.07 -80.42 38.36
CA MET A 195 98.57 -81.81 38.29
C MET A 195 99.20 -82.61 37.15
N LEU A 196 99.25 -82.04 35.94
CA LEU A 196 99.88 -82.66 34.78
C LEU A 196 101.40 -82.81 34.98
N THR A 197 102.05 -81.81 35.58
CA THR A 197 103.49 -81.88 35.90
C THR A 197 103.78 -83.00 36.90
N THR A 198 102.99 -83.13 37.97
CA THR A 198 103.10 -84.22 38.94
C THR A 198 102.90 -85.58 38.29
N THR A 199 101.86 -85.72 37.46
CA THR A 199 101.57 -86.99 36.77
C THR A 199 102.67 -87.35 35.77
N ALA A 200 103.15 -86.37 34.99
CA ALA A 200 104.24 -86.56 34.04
C ALA A 200 105.54 -86.96 34.75
N ASN A 201 105.93 -86.30 35.85
CA ASN A 201 107.09 -86.69 36.65
C ASN A 201 106.93 -88.10 37.25
N THR A 202 105.70 -88.49 37.63
CA THR A 202 105.42 -89.84 38.13
C THR A 202 105.57 -90.92 37.06
N ILE A 203 105.24 -90.60 35.79
CA ILE A 203 105.32 -91.53 34.65
C ILE A 203 106.74 -91.57 34.05
N LEU A 204 107.42 -90.43 33.96
CA LEU A 204 108.70 -90.28 33.27
C LEU A 204 109.92 -90.65 34.14
N GLY A 205 109.79 -90.62 35.48
CA GLY A 205 110.88 -90.94 36.40
C GLY A 205 111.95 -89.85 36.45
#